data_AF-A0A9E0M8E5-F1
#
_entry.id   AF-A0A9E0M8E5-F1
#
_cell.length_a   1.000
_cell.length_b   1.000
_cell.length_c   1.000
_cell.angle_alpha   90.00
_cell.angle_beta   90.00
_cell.angle_gamma   90.00
#
_symmetry.space_group_name_H-M   'P 1'
#
loop_
_entity.id
_entity.type
_entity.pdbx_description
1 polymer ?
#
loop_
_entity_poly.entity_id
_entity_poly.type
_entity_poly.pdbx_seq_one_letter_code
_entity_poly.pdbx_strand_id
1 'polypeptide(L)'
;KHSPGGMMDVEFAVQYLVLAHAAAHPELIANVGNIALLQRAEAAGLLPAGVGQAAADAYRELRRAQHVARLDEQPTQFDPGHLAGPRDDVLALWRTVFG
;
A
#
# COMPACT_ATOMS: atom_id res chain seq x y z
N LYS A 1 10.96 -2.40 -5.89
CA LYS A 1 9.61 -3.03 -5.90
C LYS A 1 9.50 -4.23 -4.94
N HIS A 2 10.48 -5.14 -4.91
CA HIS A 2 10.43 -6.40 -4.15
C HIS A 2 11.06 -6.35 -2.74
N SER A 3 11.34 -5.15 -2.22
CA SER A 3 11.91 -4.99 -0.88
C SER A 3 10.79 -4.89 0.15
N PRO A 4 11.00 -5.35 1.39
CA PRO A 4 10.05 -5.15 2.49
C PRO A 4 9.68 -3.68 2.67
N GLY A 5 8.38 -3.40 2.80
CA GLY A 5 7.81 -2.06 2.78
C GLY A 5 7.64 -1.50 1.36
N GLY A 6 7.64 -2.35 0.34
CA GLY A 6 7.55 -1.96 -1.07
C GLY A 6 6.13 -2.00 -1.63
N MET A 7 5.97 -1.56 -2.88
CA MET A 7 4.66 -1.57 -3.57
C MET A 7 4.00 -2.95 -3.62
N MET A 8 4.79 -4.03 -3.71
CA MET A 8 4.25 -5.39 -3.77
C MET A 8 3.58 -5.78 -2.45
N ASP A 9 4.10 -5.32 -1.31
CA ASP A 9 3.52 -5.58 0.01
C ASP A 9 2.14 -4.91 0.14
N VAL A 10 1.99 -3.69 -0.40
CA VAL A 10 0.70 -3.00 -0.47
C VAL A 10 -0.28 -3.74 -1.37
N GLU A 11 0.16 -4.14 -2.57
CA GLU A 11 -0.67 -4.89 -3.53
C GLU A 11 -1.18 -6.19 -2.90
N PHE A 12 -0.32 -6.91 -2.18
CA PHE A 12 -0.66 -8.16 -1.53
C PHE A 12 -1.58 -7.96 -0.31
N ALA A 13 -1.32 -6.95 0.52
CA ALA A 13 -2.18 -6.61 1.65
C ALA A 13 -3.61 -6.24 1.19
N VAL A 14 -3.74 -5.44 0.13
CA VAL A 14 -5.05 -5.10 -0.45
C VAL A 14 -5.75 -6.35 -1.00
N GLN A 15 -5.05 -7.19 -1.76
CA GLN A 15 -5.60 -8.44 -2.28
C GLN A 15 -6.10 -9.36 -1.16
N TYR A 16 -5.31 -9.50 -0.09
CA TYR A 16 -5.71 -10.26 1.09
C TYR A 16 -6.97 -9.68 1.73
N LEU A 17 -7.02 -8.36 1.98
CA LEU A 17 -8.17 -7.71 2.60
C LEU A 17 -9.44 -7.91 1.77
N VAL A 18 -9.35 -7.81 0.45
CA VAL A 18 -10.48 -8.09 -0.45
C VAL A 18 -10.93 -9.55 -0.31
N LEU A 19 -10.01 -10.51 -0.44
CA LEU A 19 -10.36 -11.93 -0.39
C LEU A 19 -10.91 -12.37 0.97
N ALA A 20 -10.37 -11.82 2.07
CA ALA A 20 -10.76 -12.16 3.43
C ALA A 20 -12.08 -11.51 3.87
N HIS A 21 -12.38 -10.30 3.41
CA HIS A 21 -13.45 -9.48 3.99
C HIS A 21 -14.55 -9.03 3.02
N ALA A 22 -14.41 -9.23 1.70
CA ALA A 22 -15.39 -8.76 0.72
C ALA A 22 -16.82 -9.27 0.94
N ALA A 23 -16.99 -10.46 1.55
CA ALA A 23 -18.31 -11.00 1.84
C ALA A 23 -19.08 -10.16 2.87
N ALA A 24 -18.39 -9.60 3.86
CA ALA A 24 -18.97 -8.72 4.87
C ALA A 24 -18.89 -7.23 4.48
N HIS A 25 -17.94 -6.88 3.60
CA HIS A 25 -17.63 -5.53 3.16
C HIS A 25 -17.64 -5.43 1.63
N PRO A 26 -18.82 -5.40 0.98
CA PRO A 26 -18.94 -5.34 -0.48
C PRO A 26 -18.28 -4.10 -1.12
N GLU A 27 -18.04 -3.04 -0.36
CA GLU A 27 -17.28 -1.87 -0.79
C GLU A 27 -15.83 -2.19 -1.23
N LEU A 28 -15.27 -3.34 -0.79
CA LEU A 28 -13.93 -3.78 -1.13
C LEU A 28 -13.78 -4.41 -2.52
N ILE A 29 -14.88 -4.84 -3.16
CA ILE A 29 -14.81 -5.43 -4.52
C ILE A 29 -14.93 -4.39 -5.63
N ALA A 30 -15.05 -3.11 -5.29
CA ALA A 30 -15.11 -2.04 -6.28
C ALA A 30 -13.77 -1.91 -7.03
N ASN A 31 -13.85 -1.76 -8.35
CA ASN A 31 -12.66 -1.57 -9.19
C ASN A 31 -12.15 -0.12 -9.13
N VAL A 32 -11.63 0.28 -7.97
CA VAL A 32 -11.18 1.66 -7.67
C VAL A 32 -9.67 1.77 -7.42
N GLY A 33 -8.95 0.63 -7.40
CA GLY A 33 -7.51 0.55 -7.20
C GLY A 33 -7.06 0.61 -5.73
N ASN A 34 -5.77 0.33 -5.50
CA ASN A 34 -5.22 0.07 -4.16
C ASN A 34 -5.39 1.25 -3.18
N ILE A 35 -5.18 2.49 -3.65
CA ILE A 35 -5.29 3.69 -2.81
C ILE A 35 -6.68 3.79 -2.19
N ALA A 36 -7.72 3.71 -3.03
CA ALA A 36 -9.10 3.80 -2.56
C ALA A 36 -9.52 2.57 -1.74
N LEU A 37 -9.00 1.37 -2.07
CA LEU A 37 -9.27 0.16 -1.30
C LEU A 37 -8.67 0.20 0.11
N LEU A 38 -7.47 0.77 0.29
CA LEU A 38 -6.87 0.97 1.61
C LEU A 38 -7.69 1.91 2.49
N GLN A 39 -8.16 3.02 1.92
CA GLN A 39 -9.02 3.98 2.62
C GLN A 39 -10.36 3.35 3.01
N ARG A 40 -10.93 2.51 2.13
CA ARG A 40 -12.17 1.77 2.42
C ARG A 40 -11.98 0.72 3.50
N ALA A 41 -10.85 -0.01 3.49
CA ALA A 41 -10.53 -0.96 4.54
C ALA A 41 -10.42 -0.29 5.92
N GLU A 42 -9.81 0.91 5.98
CA GLU A 42 -9.80 1.72 7.21
C GLU A 42 -11.20 2.18 7.62
N ALA A 43 -11.99 2.72 6.69
CA ALA A 43 -13.37 3.16 6.96
C ALA A 43 -14.28 2.00 7.42
N ALA A 44 -14.02 0.79 6.95
CA ALA A 44 -14.69 -0.45 7.34
C ALA A 44 -14.22 -0.99 8.71
N GLY A 45 -13.21 -0.37 9.33
CA GLY A 45 -12.63 -0.82 10.60
C GLY A 45 -11.71 -2.03 10.49
N LEU A 46 -11.32 -2.43 9.27
CA LEU A 46 -10.40 -3.54 9.01
C LEU A 46 -8.93 -3.13 9.19
N LEU A 47 -8.66 -1.83 9.23
CA LEU A 47 -7.38 -1.24 9.57
C LEU A 47 -7.57 -0.22 10.71
N PRO A 48 -6.60 -0.08 11.63
CA PRO A 48 -6.60 1.00 12.59
C PRO A 48 -6.63 2.37 11.91
N ALA A 49 -7.25 3.34 12.57
CA ALA A 49 -7.32 4.71 12.08
C ALA A 49 -5.94 5.26 11.70
N GLY A 50 -5.83 5.85 10.51
CA GLY A 50 -4.61 6.39 9.94
C GLY A 50 -3.74 5.39 9.16
N VAL A 51 -3.84 4.08 9.40
CA VAL A 51 -2.97 3.09 8.74
C VAL A 51 -3.28 2.96 7.25
N GLY A 52 -4.57 2.90 6.89
CA GLY A 52 -4.99 2.80 5.49
C GLY A 52 -4.65 4.07 4.72
N GLN A 53 -4.88 5.24 5.32
CA GLN A 53 -4.53 6.53 4.71
C GLN A 53 -3.01 6.68 4.50
N ALA A 54 -2.21 6.39 5.54
CA ALA A 54 -0.75 6.49 5.44
C ALA A 54 -0.19 5.52 4.38
N ALA A 55 -0.67 4.28 4.35
CA ALA A 55 -0.25 3.31 3.34
C ALA A 55 -0.67 3.71 1.91
N ALA A 56 -1.83 4.37 1.76
CA ALA A 56 -2.30 4.87 0.47
C ALA A 56 -1.41 5.99 -0.06
N ASP A 57 -0.98 6.90 0.83
CA ASP A 57 -0.05 7.98 0.50
C ASP A 57 1.36 7.44 0.20
N ALA A 58 1.83 6.49 0.99
CA ALA A 58 3.08 5.78 0.74
C ALA A 58 3.08 5.06 -0.62
N TYR A 59 2.01 4.34 -0.96
CA TYR A 59 1.89 3.66 -2.25
C TYR A 59 1.93 4.65 -3.43
N ARG A 60 1.30 5.83 -3.28
CA ARG A 60 1.35 6.88 -4.30
C ARG A 60 2.76 7.39 -4.52
N GLU A 61 3.51 7.62 -3.44
CA GLU A 61 4.88 8.10 -3.54
C GLU A 61 5.83 7.05 -4.13
N LEU A 62 5.71 5.79 -3.68
CA LEU A 62 6.46 4.67 -4.26
C LEU A 62 6.19 4.50 -5.76
N ARG A 63 4.93 4.65 -6.20
CA ARG A 63 4.55 4.63 -7.62
C ARG A 63 5.13 5.80 -8.39
N ARG A 64 5.13 7.01 -7.81
CA ARG A 64 5.74 8.20 -8.41
C ARG A 64 7.25 7.98 -8.60
N ALA A 65 7.95 7.58 -7.56
CA ALA A 65 9.38 7.30 -7.60
C ALA A 65 9.70 6.23 -8.66
N GLN A 66 8.93 5.14 -8.71
CA GLN A 66 9.07 4.12 -9.75
C GLN A 66 8.87 4.66 -11.17
N HIS A 67 7.89 5.54 -11.36
CA HIS A 67 7.60 6.13 -12.66
C HIS A 67 8.75 7.04 -13.12
N VAL A 68 9.26 7.89 -12.22
CA VAL A 68 10.40 8.79 -12.51
C VAL A 68 11.65 7.99 -12.86
N ALA A 69 12.02 6.98 -12.06
CA ALA A 69 13.19 6.15 -12.34
C ALA A 69 13.11 5.44 -13.71
N ARG A 70 11.90 5.03 -14.14
CA ARG A 70 11.71 4.44 -15.47
C ARG A 70 11.90 5.45 -16.60
N LEU A 71 11.59 6.72 -16.40
CA LEU A 71 11.77 7.77 -17.42
C LEU A 71 13.25 8.12 -17.61
N ASP A 72 14.03 8.07 -16.52
CA ASP A 72 15.46 8.43 -16.53
C ASP A 72 16.39 7.23 -16.87
N GLU A 73 15.84 6.08 -17.28
CA GLU A 73 16.57 4.80 -17.47
C GLU A 73 17.42 4.37 -16.26
N GLN A 74 17.09 4.89 -15.06
CA GLN A 74 17.83 4.61 -13.84
C GLN A 74 17.37 3.29 -13.19
N PRO A 75 18.25 2.62 -12.43
CA PRO A 75 17.86 1.49 -11.61
C PRO A 75 16.71 1.90 -10.66
N THR A 76 15.67 1.06 -10.54
CA THR A 76 14.55 1.28 -9.60
C THR A 76 14.92 1.00 -8.13
N GLN A 77 16.22 1.06 -7.82
CA GLN A 77 16.79 1.00 -6.48
C GLN A 77 16.96 2.44 -6.01
N PHE A 78 16.06 2.85 -5.12
CA PHE A 78 16.03 4.22 -4.60
C PHE A 78 16.97 4.37 -3.41
N ASP A 79 17.40 5.61 -3.17
CA ASP A 79 18.10 6.00 -1.95
C ASP A 79 17.22 5.65 -0.73
N PRO A 80 17.71 4.80 0.19
CA PRO A 80 16.99 4.41 1.40
C PRO A 80 16.50 5.59 2.24
N GLY A 81 17.19 6.74 2.20
CA GLY A 81 16.86 7.91 3.02
C GLY A 81 15.56 8.59 2.62
N HIS A 82 15.24 8.69 1.33
CA HIS A 82 14.06 9.41 0.84
C HIS A 82 12.77 8.59 0.97
N LEU A 83 12.87 7.27 1.01
CA LEU A 83 11.72 6.36 1.09
C LEU A 83 11.53 5.72 2.48
N ALA A 84 12.27 6.16 3.50
CA ALA A 84 12.15 5.62 4.85
C ALA A 84 10.72 5.78 5.41
N GLY A 85 10.12 6.96 5.30
CA GLY A 85 8.74 7.22 5.72
C GLY A 85 7.70 6.31 5.02
N PRO A 86 7.60 6.37 3.67
CA PRO A 86 6.70 5.49 2.93
C PRO A 86 6.93 4.00 3.22
N ARG A 87 8.18 3.57 3.37
CA ARG A 87 8.51 2.18 3.72
C ARG A 87 7.94 1.79 5.09
N ASP A 88 8.11 2.65 6.09
CA ASP A 88 7.64 2.39 7.45
C ASP A 88 6.11 2.33 7.52
N ASP A 89 5.41 3.16 6.75
CA ASP A 89 3.95 3.13 6.62
C ASP A 89 3.48 1.81 5.98
N VAL A 90 4.16 1.34 4.93
CA VAL A 90 3.84 0.04 4.31
C VAL A 90 4.13 -1.12 5.26
N LEU A 91 5.21 -1.05 6.04
CA LEU A 91 5.52 -2.05 7.07
C LEU A 91 4.49 -2.03 8.22
N ALA A 92 3.93 -0.87 8.56
CA ALA A 92 2.84 -0.76 9.51
C ALA A 92 1.56 -1.42 8.99
N LEU A 93 1.21 -1.18 7.72
CA LEU A 93 0.12 -1.91 7.04
C LEU A 93 0.38 -3.42 7.07
N TRP A 94 1.57 -3.86 6.66
CA TRP A 94 1.91 -5.28 6.61
C TRP A 94 1.74 -5.98 7.96
N ARG A 95 2.28 -5.38 9.03
CA ARG A 95 2.12 -5.91 10.40
C ARG A 95 0.67 -5.91 10.86
N THR A 96 -0.13 -4.93 10.46
CA THR A 96 -1.55 -4.88 10.79
C THR A 96 -2.33 -6.02 10.14
N VAL A 97 -1.99 -6.35 8.89
CA VAL A 97 -2.74 -7.32 8.09
C VAL A 97 -2.29 -8.76 8.32
N PHE A 98 -1.00 -8.98 8.56
CA PHE A 98 -0.38 -10.32 8.61
C PHE A 98 0.35 -10.65 9.92
N GLY A 99 0.44 -9.69 10.86
CA GLY A 99 1.18 -9.84 12.12
C GLY A 99 0.33 -10.27 13.31
#